data_AF-A0A9D0ZQ77-F1
#
_entry.id   AF-A0A9D0ZQ77-F1
#
_cell.length_a   1.000
_cell.length_b   1.000
_cell.length_c   1.000
_cell.angle_alpha   90.00
_cell.angle_beta   90.00
_cell.angle_gamma   90.00
#
_symmetry.space_group_name_H-M   'P 1'
#
loop_
_entity.id
_entity.type
_entity.pdbx_description
1 polymer ?
#
loop_
_entity_poly.entity_id
_entity_poly.type
_entity_poly.pdbx_seq_one_letter_code
_entity_poly.pdbx_strand_id
1 'polypeptide(L)'
;MYKFKFYYKDGTTDFNSTGTTTPEELYIDFDGLIDWDEYYSFAKLKPSSHEVLEVATRAYKGFLKDFNRIEIINEETGEIIDYIEEGTPIFENKKRKKLIEKMKKETEEFESQKYPNNLVYCFKFYNKKGQTKLSSIHAVNPSSLIHSFESIMDLKEYEKLIEEKTSTKEILQIALKIFNKNNKYSRIEIINEETGEIIDFIESTT
;
A
#
# COMPACT_ATOMS: atom_id res chain seq x y z
N MET A 1 -24.51 -23.43 6.92
CA MET A 1 -23.56 -22.37 6.50
C MET A 1 -23.50 -22.32 4.98
N TYR A 2 -23.22 -21.16 4.38
CA TYR A 2 -23.07 -21.01 2.94
C TYR A 2 -21.61 -21.14 2.51
N LYS A 3 -21.35 -21.80 1.38
CA LYS A 3 -20.02 -22.05 0.83
C LYS A 3 -20.00 -21.96 -0.68
N PHE A 4 -18.83 -21.68 -1.24
CA PHE A 4 -18.57 -21.94 -2.64
C PHE A 4 -18.33 -23.42 -2.87
N LYS A 5 -18.90 -23.95 -3.96
CA LYS A 5 -18.57 -25.26 -4.49
C LYS A 5 -18.08 -25.12 -5.93
N PHE A 6 -16.88 -25.63 -6.18
CA PHE A 6 -16.23 -25.58 -7.48
C PHE A 6 -16.36 -26.92 -8.18
N TYR A 7 -16.61 -26.88 -9.49
CA TYR A 7 -16.62 -28.04 -10.38
C TYR A 7 -15.48 -27.88 -11.37
N TYR A 8 -14.45 -28.72 -11.23
CA TYR A 8 -13.25 -28.65 -12.05
C TYR A 8 -13.44 -29.36 -13.39
N LYS A 9 -12.68 -28.94 -14.40
CA LYS A 9 -12.73 -29.55 -15.73
C LYS A 9 -12.27 -31.01 -15.76
N ASP A 10 -11.54 -31.46 -14.74
CA ASP A 10 -11.14 -32.85 -14.54
C ASP A 10 -12.27 -33.73 -13.93
N GLY A 11 -13.44 -33.14 -13.67
CA GLY A 11 -14.61 -33.81 -13.08
C GLY A 11 -14.60 -33.88 -11.56
N THR A 12 -13.55 -33.38 -10.90
CA THR A 12 -13.50 -33.28 -9.43
C THR A 12 -14.25 -32.05 -8.93
N THR A 13 -14.61 -32.06 -7.65
CA THR A 13 -15.24 -30.92 -6.99
C THR A 13 -14.55 -30.61 -5.68
N ASP A 14 -14.55 -29.35 -5.29
CA ASP A 14 -14.03 -28.91 -3.99
C ASP A 14 -14.86 -27.76 -3.44
N PHE A 15 -14.65 -27.46 -2.17
CA PHE A 15 -15.28 -26.35 -1.47
C PHE A 15 -14.23 -25.30 -1.11
N ASN A 16 -14.67 -24.05 -0.96
CA ASN A 16 -13.82 -23.08 -0.31
C ASN A 16 -13.62 -23.42 1.17
N SER A 17 -12.55 -22.89 1.77
CA SER A 17 -12.18 -23.19 3.16
C SER A 17 -13.17 -22.62 4.17
N THR A 18 -13.75 -21.46 3.87
CA THR A 18 -14.55 -20.68 4.82
C THR A 18 -16.02 -20.72 4.45
N GLY A 19 -16.90 -20.99 5.42
CA GLY A 19 -18.33 -20.79 5.22
C GLY A 19 -18.84 -19.55 5.96
N THR A 20 -19.95 -18.99 5.49
CA THR A 20 -20.56 -17.77 6.05
C THR A 20 -22.01 -17.99 6.45
N THR A 21 -22.57 -17.03 7.19
CA THR A 21 -23.96 -17.06 7.66
C THR A 21 -24.97 -16.67 6.58
N THR A 22 -24.56 -15.85 5.62
CA THR A 22 -25.35 -15.48 4.45
C THR A 22 -24.56 -15.71 3.17
N PRO A 23 -25.22 -16.02 2.03
CA PRO A 23 -24.53 -16.26 0.78
C PRO A 23 -23.79 -15.02 0.27
N GLU A 24 -24.33 -13.83 0.54
CA GLU A 24 -23.70 -12.55 0.19
C GLU A 24 -22.37 -12.34 0.93
N GLU A 25 -22.22 -12.81 2.16
CA GLU A 25 -20.99 -12.62 2.95
C GLU A 25 -19.78 -13.43 2.43
N LEU A 26 -19.99 -14.34 1.48
CA LEU A 26 -18.89 -15.10 0.87
C LEU A 26 -17.86 -14.23 0.16
N TYR A 27 -18.14 -12.94 -0.10
CA TYR A 27 -17.12 -12.00 -0.61
C TYR A 27 -15.91 -11.85 0.32
N ILE A 28 -16.06 -12.17 1.62
CA ILE A 28 -14.96 -12.09 2.60
C ILE A 28 -13.81 -13.03 2.21
N ASP A 29 -14.12 -14.13 1.52
CA ASP A 29 -13.14 -15.10 1.04
C ASP A 29 -12.25 -14.53 -0.10
N PHE A 30 -12.57 -13.34 -0.62
CA PHE A 30 -11.75 -12.63 -1.61
C PHE A 30 -10.64 -11.78 -0.99
N ASP A 31 -10.51 -11.74 0.34
CA ASP A 31 -9.44 -11.01 1.03
C ASP A 31 -8.07 -11.50 0.52
N GLY A 32 -7.26 -10.56 0.02
CA GLY A 32 -5.97 -10.84 -0.63
C GLY A 32 -6.03 -11.46 -2.03
N LEU A 33 -7.22 -11.78 -2.57
CA LEU A 33 -7.39 -12.32 -3.94
C LEU A 33 -7.73 -11.24 -4.97
N ILE A 34 -8.29 -10.11 -4.53
CA ILE A 34 -8.69 -8.99 -5.39
C ILE A 34 -8.15 -7.65 -4.89
N ASP A 35 -8.29 -6.61 -5.71
CA ASP A 35 -7.95 -5.22 -5.35
C ASP A 35 -8.71 -4.78 -4.09
N TRP A 36 -8.00 -4.12 -3.16
CA TRP A 36 -8.58 -3.71 -1.86
C TRP A 36 -9.76 -2.76 -2.01
N ASP A 37 -9.75 -1.83 -2.97
CA ASP A 37 -10.86 -0.91 -3.19
C ASP A 37 -12.11 -1.67 -3.66
N GLU A 38 -11.90 -2.69 -4.48
CA GLU A 38 -12.97 -3.58 -4.90
C GLU A 38 -13.50 -4.43 -3.74
N TYR A 39 -12.62 -5.02 -2.93
CA TYR A 39 -13.00 -5.77 -1.73
C TYR A 39 -13.86 -4.92 -0.79
N TYR A 40 -13.41 -3.71 -0.45
CA TYR A 40 -14.15 -2.79 0.42
C TYR A 40 -15.45 -2.27 -0.21
N SER A 41 -15.60 -2.33 -1.54
CA SER A 41 -16.86 -1.99 -2.21
C SER A 41 -18.03 -2.90 -1.80
N PHE A 42 -17.75 -4.17 -1.46
CA PHE A 42 -18.76 -5.14 -1.05
C PHE A 42 -19.43 -4.75 0.27
N ALA A 43 -18.64 -4.37 1.27
CA ALA A 43 -19.14 -3.90 2.55
C ALA A 43 -20.01 -2.62 2.40
N LYS A 44 -19.69 -1.75 1.43
CA LYS A 44 -20.41 -0.48 1.19
C LYS A 44 -21.74 -0.65 0.46
N LEU A 45 -21.81 -1.54 -0.54
CA LEU A 45 -22.98 -1.64 -1.43
C LEU A 45 -23.91 -2.82 -1.14
N LYS A 46 -23.49 -3.78 -0.30
CA LYS A 46 -24.18 -5.06 -0.07
C LYS A 46 -24.45 -5.81 -1.39
N PRO A 47 -23.62 -6.80 -1.77
CA PRO A 47 -23.81 -7.51 -3.02
C PRO A 47 -25.09 -8.35 -3.03
N SER A 48 -25.53 -8.79 -4.21
CA SER A 48 -26.33 -10.01 -4.32
C SER A 48 -25.44 -11.26 -4.34
N SER A 49 -26.01 -12.45 -4.08
CA SER A 49 -25.34 -13.74 -4.29
C SER A 49 -24.73 -13.87 -5.69
N HIS A 50 -25.43 -13.39 -6.72
CA HIS A 50 -24.98 -13.47 -8.10
C HIS A 50 -23.76 -12.60 -8.35
N GLU A 51 -23.73 -11.37 -7.83
CA GLU A 51 -22.55 -10.51 -7.93
C GLU A 51 -21.34 -11.12 -7.22
N VAL A 52 -21.56 -11.80 -6.10
CA VAL A 52 -20.50 -12.52 -5.39
C VAL A 52 -19.93 -13.63 -6.28
N LEU A 53 -20.78 -14.41 -6.94
CA LEU A 53 -20.33 -15.44 -7.89
C LEU A 53 -19.58 -14.86 -9.08
N GLU A 54 -20.07 -13.77 -9.67
CA GLU A 54 -19.42 -13.09 -10.79
C GLU A 54 -17.97 -12.70 -10.44
N VAL A 55 -17.75 -12.18 -9.23
CA VAL A 55 -16.40 -11.86 -8.76
C VAL A 55 -15.59 -13.11 -8.43
N ALA A 56 -16.19 -14.13 -7.81
CA ALA A 56 -15.52 -15.39 -7.51
C ALA A 56 -14.93 -16.06 -8.77
N THR A 57 -15.64 -16.03 -9.90
CA THR A 57 -15.15 -16.63 -11.17
C THR A 57 -13.80 -16.09 -11.61
N ARG A 58 -13.50 -14.82 -11.32
CA ARG A 58 -12.21 -14.20 -11.66
C ARG A 58 -11.24 -14.12 -10.49
N ALA A 59 -11.72 -13.98 -9.25
CA ALA A 59 -10.89 -13.89 -8.05
C ALA A 59 -10.06 -15.17 -7.85
N TYR A 60 -10.65 -16.34 -8.10
CA TYR A 60 -9.98 -17.62 -7.96
C TYR A 60 -9.14 -18.04 -9.17
N LYS A 61 -9.18 -17.26 -10.26
CA LYS A 61 -8.44 -17.57 -11.48
C LYS A 61 -6.94 -17.45 -11.21
N GLY A 62 -6.21 -18.55 -11.41
CA GLY A 62 -4.76 -18.63 -11.15
C GLY A 62 -4.40 -19.11 -9.73
N PHE A 63 -5.39 -19.22 -8.83
CA PHE A 63 -5.22 -19.80 -7.49
C PHE A 63 -5.75 -21.23 -7.42
N LEU A 64 -6.85 -21.51 -8.12
CA LEU A 64 -7.43 -22.84 -8.23
C LEU A 64 -7.18 -23.44 -9.61
N LYS A 65 -7.35 -24.77 -9.72
CA LYS A 65 -7.46 -25.46 -11.01
C LYS A 65 -8.60 -24.85 -11.84
N ASP A 66 -8.52 -24.98 -13.15
CA ASP A 66 -9.59 -24.55 -14.06
C ASP A 66 -10.91 -25.24 -13.71
N PHE A 67 -11.90 -24.43 -13.36
CA PHE A 67 -13.28 -24.84 -13.09
C PHE A 67 -14.21 -24.35 -14.19
N ASN A 68 -15.25 -25.13 -14.46
CA ASN A 68 -16.30 -24.80 -15.43
C ASN A 68 -17.62 -24.39 -14.77
N ARG A 69 -17.74 -24.54 -13.46
CA ARG A 69 -18.91 -24.11 -12.69
C ARG A 69 -18.52 -23.78 -11.26
N ILE A 70 -19.14 -22.76 -10.72
CA ILE A 70 -19.07 -22.39 -9.31
C ILE A 70 -20.49 -22.15 -8.79
N GLU A 71 -20.78 -22.67 -7.61
CA GLU A 71 -22.07 -22.53 -6.93
C GLU A 71 -21.89 -21.86 -5.58
N ILE A 72 -22.92 -21.15 -5.12
CA ILE A 72 -23.13 -20.92 -3.70
C ILE A 72 -24.14 -21.97 -3.22
N ILE A 73 -23.74 -22.75 -2.24
CA ILE A 73 -24.61 -23.78 -1.64
C ILE A 73 -24.82 -23.52 -0.15
N ASN A 74 -25.95 -23.97 0.38
CA ASN A 74 -26.11 -24.19 1.81
C ASN A 74 -25.58 -25.58 2.14
N GLU A 75 -24.47 -25.64 2.88
CA GLU A 75 -23.79 -26.89 3.23
C GLU A 75 -24.65 -27.85 4.07
N GLU A 76 -25.56 -27.32 4.89
CA GLU A 76 -26.40 -28.14 5.78
C GLU A 76 -27.53 -28.82 5.02
N THR A 77 -28.15 -28.12 4.08
CA THR A 77 -29.32 -28.62 3.33
C THR A 77 -28.95 -29.20 1.97
N GLY A 78 -27.76 -28.89 1.45
CA GLY A 78 -27.35 -29.19 0.08
C GLY A 78 -28.06 -28.32 -0.97
N GLU A 79 -28.80 -27.30 -0.56
CA GLU A 79 -29.52 -26.40 -1.46
C GLU A 79 -28.54 -25.53 -2.25
N ILE A 80 -28.74 -25.44 -3.57
CA ILE A 80 -28.01 -24.53 -4.44
C ILE A 80 -28.76 -23.19 -4.44
N ILE A 81 -28.09 -22.14 -3.97
CA ILE A 81 -28.65 -20.80 -3.87
C ILE A 81 -28.53 -20.07 -5.20
N ASP A 82 -27.36 -20.17 -5.82
CA ASP A 82 -27.03 -19.51 -7.07
C ASP A 82 -25.82 -20.20 -7.72
N TYR A 83 -25.62 -20.02 -9.02
CA TYR A 83 -24.50 -20.64 -9.74
C TYR A 83 -24.12 -19.88 -11.00
N ILE A 84 -22.86 -20.02 -11.39
CA ILE A 84 -22.32 -19.56 -12.68
C ILE A 84 -21.60 -20.72 -13.36
N GLU A 85 -21.85 -20.88 -14.66
CA GLU A 85 -21.16 -21.85 -15.51
C GLU A 85 -20.24 -21.15 -16.51
N GLU A 86 -19.32 -21.90 -17.09
CA GLU A 86 -18.42 -21.41 -18.12
C GLU A 86 -19.22 -20.89 -19.32
N GLY A 87 -18.91 -19.66 -19.72
CA GLY A 87 -19.61 -18.98 -20.81
C GLY A 87 -20.87 -18.21 -20.39
N THR A 88 -21.29 -18.26 -19.12
CA THR A 88 -22.32 -17.35 -18.59
C THR A 88 -21.82 -15.90 -18.73
N PRO A 89 -22.60 -15.00 -19.35
CA PRO A 89 -22.25 -13.58 -19.42
C PRO A 89 -22.20 -12.96 -18.02
N ILE A 90 -21.13 -12.23 -17.73
CA ILE A 90 -20.96 -11.49 -16.47
C ILE A 90 -21.42 -10.05 -16.68
N PHE A 91 -22.28 -9.56 -15.79
CA PHE A 91 -22.84 -8.22 -15.85
C PHE A 91 -22.16 -7.28 -14.86
N GLU A 92 -21.40 -6.32 -15.37
CA GLU A 92 -20.74 -5.34 -14.51
C GLU A 92 -21.76 -4.44 -13.78
N ASN A 93 -21.75 -4.46 -12.45
CA ASN A 93 -22.53 -3.52 -11.64
C ASN A 93 -21.96 -2.10 -11.77
N LYS A 94 -22.62 -1.27 -12.59
CA LYS A 94 -22.22 0.12 -12.84
C LYS A 94 -22.13 0.99 -11.58
N LYS A 95 -22.95 0.73 -10.55
CA LYS A 95 -22.87 1.48 -9.28
C LYS A 95 -21.59 1.13 -8.53
N ARG A 96 -21.25 -0.16 -8.48
CA ARG A 96 -20.01 -0.66 -7.86
C ARG A 96 -18.78 -0.15 -8.60
N LYS A 97 -18.76 -0.22 -9.94
CA LYS A 97 -17.66 0.31 -10.76
C LYS A 97 -17.37 1.78 -10.45
N LYS A 98 -18.40 2.63 -10.42
CA LYS A 98 -18.25 4.06 -10.08
C LYS A 98 -17.74 4.28 -8.65
N LEU A 99 -18.16 3.44 -7.69
CA LEU A 99 -17.67 3.52 -6.33
C LEU A 99 -16.18 3.16 -6.25
N ILE A 100 -15.77 2.09 -6.93
CA ILE A 100 -14.36 1.67 -7.00
C ILE A 100 -13.50 2.78 -7.63
N GLU A 101 -13.95 3.37 -8.75
CA GLU A 101 -13.25 4.50 -9.39
C GLU A 101 -13.09 5.70 -8.45
N LYS A 102 -14.12 6.03 -7.66
CA LYS A 102 -14.05 7.09 -6.65
C LYS A 102 -13.04 6.76 -5.55
N MET A 103 -13.06 5.53 -5.05
CA MET A 103 -12.15 5.07 -3.99
C MET A 103 -10.70 5.09 -4.46
N LYS A 104 -10.42 4.63 -5.68
CA LYS A 104 -9.08 4.70 -6.29
C LYS A 104 -8.56 6.12 -6.35
N LYS A 105 -9.40 7.06 -6.78
CA LYS A 105 -9.03 8.48 -6.82
C LYS A 105 -8.75 9.05 -5.43
N GLU A 106 -9.57 8.69 -4.43
CA GLU A 106 -9.35 9.11 -3.03
C GLU A 106 -8.03 8.54 -2.46
N THR A 107 -7.70 7.28 -2.80
CA THR A 107 -6.44 6.63 -2.42
C THR A 107 -5.25 7.30 -3.10
N GLU A 108 -5.31 7.56 -4.41
CA GLU A 108 -4.27 8.29 -5.15
C GLU A 108 -4.07 9.71 -4.60
N GLU A 109 -5.16 10.43 -4.31
CA GLU A 109 -5.09 11.76 -3.70
C GLU A 109 -4.43 11.70 -2.31
N PHE A 110 -4.81 10.73 -1.47
CA PHE A 110 -4.22 10.53 -0.16
C PHE A 110 -2.72 10.17 -0.25
N GLU A 111 -2.33 9.26 -1.13
CA GLU A 111 -0.93 8.89 -1.35
C GLU A 111 -0.11 10.06 -1.88
N SER A 112 -0.66 10.87 -2.80
CA SER A 112 0.01 12.07 -3.31
C SER A 112 0.21 13.15 -2.24
N GLN A 113 -0.68 13.23 -1.24
CA GLN A 113 -0.53 14.13 -0.10
C GLN A 113 0.45 13.59 0.94
N LYS A 114 0.48 12.27 1.15
CA LYS A 114 1.33 11.61 2.14
C LYS A 114 2.79 11.44 1.67
N TYR A 115 2.98 11.23 0.37
CA TYR A 115 4.29 11.11 -0.29
C TYR A 115 4.29 11.98 -1.54
N PRO A 116 4.50 13.30 -1.42
CA PRO A 116 4.49 14.17 -2.58
C PRO A 116 5.60 13.72 -3.54
N ASN A 117 5.28 13.57 -4.83
CA ASN A 117 6.22 13.18 -5.91
C ASN A 117 7.44 14.12 -6.09
N ASN A 118 7.62 15.08 -5.18
CA ASN A 118 8.68 16.07 -5.15
C ASN A 118 9.63 15.84 -3.95
N LEU A 119 9.89 14.59 -3.56
CA LEU A 119 10.93 14.26 -2.59
C LEU A 119 12.31 14.47 -3.23
N VAL A 120 12.69 15.72 -3.41
CA VAL A 120 13.91 16.11 -4.15
C VAL A 120 15.02 16.58 -3.22
N TYR A 121 14.73 16.86 -1.95
CA TYR A 121 15.73 17.32 -1.01
C TYR A 121 16.35 16.16 -0.24
N CYS A 122 17.67 16.05 -0.25
CA CYS A 122 18.40 14.98 0.44
C CYS A 122 19.73 15.48 1.03
N PHE A 123 20.39 14.62 1.80
CA PHE A 123 21.73 14.90 2.31
C PHE A 123 22.79 14.41 1.32
N LYS A 124 23.81 15.24 1.06
CA LYS A 124 25.04 14.83 0.37
C LYS A 124 26.22 14.88 1.32
N PHE A 125 26.84 13.74 1.53
CA PHE A 125 27.97 13.56 2.45
C PHE A 125 29.29 13.55 1.70
N TYR A 126 30.30 14.21 2.25
CA TYR A 126 31.67 14.20 1.76
C TYR A 126 32.58 13.56 2.80
N ASN A 127 33.45 12.64 2.38
CA ASN A 127 34.50 12.12 3.24
C ASN A 127 35.78 12.97 3.16
N LYS A 128 36.76 12.71 4.03
CA LYS A 128 38.06 13.43 4.05
C LYS A 128 38.87 13.33 2.74
N LYS A 129 38.53 12.39 1.85
CA LYS A 129 39.16 12.22 0.52
C LYS A 129 38.40 12.95 -0.59
N GLY A 130 37.31 13.66 -0.26
CA GLY A 130 36.45 14.36 -1.21
C GLY A 130 35.45 13.47 -1.95
N GLN A 131 35.29 12.20 -1.57
CA GLN A 131 34.30 11.32 -2.19
C GLN A 131 32.91 11.61 -1.63
N THR A 132 31.90 11.55 -2.49
CA THR A 132 30.52 11.92 -2.17
C THR A 132 29.59 10.72 -2.08
N LYS A 133 28.58 10.81 -1.20
CA LYS A 133 27.46 9.86 -1.11
C LYS A 133 26.16 10.62 -0.85
N LEU A 134 25.07 10.22 -1.51
CA LEU A 134 23.73 10.72 -1.21
C LEU A 134 23.05 9.87 -0.13
N SER A 135 22.21 10.49 0.69
CA SER A 135 21.30 9.76 1.58
C SER A 135 20.23 9.03 0.76
N SER A 136 19.79 7.88 1.25
CA SER A 136 18.58 7.21 0.73
C SER A 136 17.28 7.93 1.11
N ILE A 137 17.37 8.93 1.98
CA ILE A 137 16.24 9.68 2.52
C ILE A 137 16.08 10.95 1.72
N HIS A 138 14.83 11.19 1.31
CA HIS A 138 14.43 12.34 0.52
C HIS A 138 13.24 13.03 1.19
N ALA A 139 13.12 14.33 0.98
CA ALA A 139 12.11 15.19 1.58
C ALA A 139 11.57 16.19 0.58
N VAL A 140 10.35 16.66 0.83
CA VAL A 140 9.63 17.61 -0.04
C VAL A 140 10.14 19.04 0.08
N ASN A 141 10.80 19.33 1.20
CA ASN A 141 11.48 20.60 1.45
C ASN A 141 12.67 20.33 2.41
N PRO A 142 13.65 21.25 2.48
CA PRO A 142 14.82 21.11 3.36
C PRO A 142 14.48 20.87 4.83
N SER A 143 13.45 21.53 5.38
CA SER A 143 13.06 21.41 6.79
C SER A 143 12.48 20.03 7.11
N SER A 144 11.78 19.40 6.18
CA SER A 144 11.20 18.06 6.35
C SER A 144 12.26 16.95 6.43
N LEU A 145 13.53 17.23 6.15
CA LEU A 145 14.62 16.27 6.39
C LEU A 145 14.78 15.91 7.88
N ILE A 146 14.24 16.70 8.81
CA ILE A 146 14.23 16.35 10.24
C ILE A 146 13.54 14.99 10.50
N HIS A 147 12.51 14.63 9.72
CA HIS A 147 11.79 13.37 9.85
C HIS A 147 12.66 12.14 9.54
N SER A 148 13.80 12.34 8.88
CA SER A 148 14.81 11.29 8.67
C SER A 148 15.38 10.72 9.97
N PHE A 149 15.24 11.45 11.08
CA PHE A 149 15.79 11.08 12.37
C PHE A 149 14.80 10.41 13.32
N GLU A 150 13.51 10.32 12.96
CA GLU A 150 12.44 9.80 13.83
C GLU A 150 12.75 8.41 14.39
N SER A 151 13.29 7.52 13.55
CA SER A 151 13.65 6.15 13.93
C SER A 151 15.00 6.01 14.63
N ILE A 152 15.77 7.10 14.72
CA ILE A 152 17.17 7.09 15.20
C ILE A 152 17.30 7.85 16.53
N MET A 153 16.49 8.88 16.74
CA MET A 153 16.52 9.74 17.93
C MET A 153 15.57 9.25 19.03
N ASP A 154 15.80 9.71 20.26
CA ASP A 154 14.83 9.56 21.34
C ASP A 154 13.55 10.34 20.99
N LEU A 155 12.39 9.73 21.24
CA LEU A 155 11.09 10.29 20.86
C LEU A 155 10.86 11.69 21.45
N LYS A 156 11.26 11.94 22.71
CA LYS A 156 11.05 13.25 23.35
C LYS A 156 11.98 14.32 22.78
N GLU A 157 13.21 13.95 22.42
CA GLU A 157 14.16 14.86 21.78
C GLU A 157 13.68 15.22 20.36
N TYR A 158 13.16 14.23 19.62
CA TYR A 158 12.59 14.42 18.30
C TYR A 158 11.33 15.30 18.31
N GLU A 159 10.36 15.02 19.18
CA GLU A 159 9.12 15.82 19.30
C GLU A 159 9.43 17.30 19.57
N LYS A 160 10.38 17.58 20.46
CA LYS A 160 10.83 18.95 20.75
C LYS A 160 11.37 19.67 19.51
N LEU A 161 12.16 19.00 18.68
CA LEU A 161 12.72 19.58 17.46
C LEU A 161 11.66 19.91 16.42
N ILE A 162 10.59 19.11 16.35
CA ILE A 162 9.44 19.40 15.48
C ILE A 162 8.68 20.62 15.97
N GLU A 163 8.43 20.73 17.28
CA GLU A 163 7.72 21.87 17.88
C GLU A 163 8.47 23.20 17.73
N GLU A 164 9.79 23.20 17.84
CA GLU A 164 10.63 24.41 17.79
C GLU A 164 10.89 24.95 16.37
N LYS A 165 10.34 24.31 15.32
CA LYS A 165 10.58 24.68 13.90
C LYS A 165 12.07 24.78 13.55
N THR A 166 12.78 23.68 13.77
CA THR A 166 14.22 23.53 13.54
C THR A 166 14.67 24.05 12.17
N SER A 167 15.72 24.87 12.15
CA SER A 167 16.33 25.44 10.94
C SER A 167 17.14 24.41 10.14
N THR A 168 17.42 24.67 8.86
CA THR A 168 18.28 23.81 8.01
C THR A 168 19.68 23.61 8.60
N LYS A 169 20.21 24.65 9.26
CA LYS A 169 21.51 24.61 9.91
C LYS A 169 21.54 23.68 11.12
N GLU A 170 20.47 23.68 11.92
CA GLU A 170 20.33 22.77 13.05
C GLU A 170 20.12 21.32 12.58
N ILE A 171 19.31 21.12 11.53
CA ILE A 171 19.15 19.82 10.85
C ILE A 171 20.51 19.26 10.41
N LEU A 172 21.35 20.10 9.80
CA LEU A 172 22.71 19.73 9.38
C LEU A 172 23.62 19.38 10.58
N GLN A 173 23.52 20.09 11.70
CA GLN A 173 24.27 19.77 12.92
C GLN A 173 23.85 18.41 13.50
N ILE A 174 22.55 18.12 13.51
CA ILE A 174 22.01 16.83 13.95
C ILE A 174 22.47 15.72 13.00
N ALA A 175 22.35 15.92 11.69
CA ALA A 175 22.84 15.00 10.67
C ALA A 175 24.33 14.69 10.87
N LEU A 176 25.15 15.73 11.12
CA LEU A 176 26.57 15.56 11.41
C LEU A 176 26.77 14.73 12.69
N LYS A 177 26.08 15.03 13.78
CA LYS A 177 26.20 14.27 15.04
C LYS A 177 25.83 12.79 14.85
N ILE A 178 24.75 12.49 14.13
CA ILE A 178 24.22 11.14 13.93
C ILE A 178 25.10 10.35 12.95
N PHE A 179 25.33 10.89 11.75
CA PHE A 179 25.96 10.14 10.67
C PHE A 179 27.50 10.11 10.75
N ASN A 180 28.10 11.11 11.40
CA ASN A 180 29.56 11.18 11.54
C ASN A 180 30.11 10.19 12.57
N LYS A 181 29.25 9.66 13.47
CA LYS A 181 29.63 8.65 14.48
C LYS A 181 30.30 7.41 13.87
N ASN A 182 29.91 7.03 12.64
CA ASN A 182 30.39 5.82 11.98
C ASN A 182 31.24 6.04 10.71
N ASN A 183 31.16 7.22 10.06
CA ASN A 183 31.69 7.38 8.71
C ASN A 183 32.71 8.53 8.51
N LYS A 184 33.03 9.32 9.55
CA LYS A 184 34.05 10.41 9.49
C LYS A 184 33.89 11.33 8.26
N TYR A 185 32.71 11.93 8.12
CA TYR A 185 32.41 12.92 7.08
C TYR A 185 33.05 14.27 7.37
N SER A 186 33.63 14.89 6.36
CA SER A 186 34.23 16.24 6.41
C SER A 186 33.21 17.34 6.11
N ARG A 187 32.16 17.03 5.35
CA ARG A 187 31.10 17.98 4.99
C ARG A 187 29.78 17.26 4.74
N ILE A 188 28.68 17.92 5.09
CA ILE A 188 27.32 17.49 4.80
C ILE A 188 26.58 18.66 4.18
N GLU A 189 25.89 18.43 3.07
CA GLU A 189 25.05 19.40 2.38
C GLU A 189 23.60 18.93 2.40
N ILE A 190 22.66 19.88 2.43
CA ILE A 190 21.30 19.66 1.95
C ILE A 190 21.28 20.13 0.50
N ILE A 191 20.87 19.25 -0.41
CA ILE A 191 20.78 19.57 -1.84
C ILE A 191 19.37 19.34 -2.35
N ASN A 192 19.01 20.01 -3.42
CA ASN A 192 17.97 19.55 -4.33
C ASN A 192 18.63 18.61 -5.35
N GLU A 193 18.24 17.34 -5.36
CA GLU A 193 18.82 16.29 -6.19
C GLU A 193 18.56 16.53 -7.69
N GLU A 194 17.39 17.05 -8.04
CA GLU A 194 17.02 17.28 -9.45
C GLU A 194 17.81 18.43 -10.06
N THR A 195 17.94 19.54 -9.33
CA THR A 195 18.62 20.75 -9.84
C THR A 195 20.11 20.77 -9.53
N GLY A 196 20.57 19.97 -8.58
CA GLY A 196 21.91 20.02 -8.03
C GLY A 196 22.20 21.23 -7.14
N GLU A 197 21.18 22.03 -6.82
CA GLU A 197 21.30 23.23 -5.98
C GLU A 197 21.68 22.84 -4.55
N ILE A 198 22.68 23.53 -3.99
CA ILE A 198 23.06 23.40 -2.58
C ILE A 198 22.25 24.41 -1.78
N ILE A 199 21.41 23.91 -0.89
CA ILE A 199 20.53 24.73 -0.06
C ILE A 199 21.30 25.26 1.16
N ASP A 200 22.03 24.37 1.84
CA ASP A 200 22.81 24.70 3.03
C ASP A 200 23.89 23.63 3.24
N PHE A 201 24.93 23.94 4.01
CA PHE A 201 26.00 22.98 4.30
C PHE A 201 26.67 23.22 5.65
N ILE A 202 27.26 22.16 6.18
CA ILE A 202 28.13 22.22 7.36
C ILE A 202 29.41 21.43 7.11
N GLU A 203 30.53 21.96 7.61
CA GLU A 203 31.82 21.29 7.59
C GLU A 203 32.19 20.81 9.00
N SER A 204 32.78 19.63 9.08
CA SER A 204 33.28 19.06 10.32
C SER A 204 34.61 19.76 10.68
N THR A 205 34.69 20.34 11.87
CA THR A 205 35.89 21.03 12.38
C THR A 205 36.99 20.10 12.90
N THR A 206 37.05 18.84 12.44
CA THR A 206 38.03 17.82 12.90
C THR A 206 38.83 17.16 11.80
#